data_AF-A0A8H6WFD0-F1
#
_entry.id   AF-A0A8H6WFD0-F1
#
_cell.length_a   1.000
_cell.length_b   1.000
_cell.length_c   1.000
_cell.angle_alpha   90.00
_cell.angle_beta   90.00
_cell.angle_gamma   90.00
#
_symmetry.space_group_name_H-M   'P 1'
#
loop_
_entity.id
_entity.type
_entity.pdbx_description
1 polymer ?
#
loop_
_entity_poly.entity_id
_entity_poly.type
_entity_poly.pdbx_seq_one_letter_code
_entity_poly.pdbx_strand_id
1 'polypeptide(L)'
;MSAPATAPTTLSQEPNAMDFTEQAQAGETVPTTEQGQPPIVPFKERVIGVAKKTRGTLLAKPELKEHGEKILQGEASVHDIHEPPARTE
;
A
#
# COMPACT_ATOMS: atom_id res chain seq x y z
N MET A 1 26.38 50.42 22.51
CA MET A 1 27.64 49.91 21.90
C MET A 1 27.56 48.39 21.88
N SER A 2 28.10 47.79 20.81
CA SER A 2 28.37 46.36 20.55
C SER A 2 27.31 45.50 19.82
N ALA A 3 27.54 45.36 18.51
CA ALA A 3 27.44 44.14 17.68
C ALA A 3 28.85 43.93 17.04
N PRO A 4 29.33 42.78 16.47
CA PRO A 4 28.59 41.84 15.57
C PRO A 4 29.02 40.33 15.56
N ALA A 5 28.36 39.54 14.67
CA ALA A 5 28.77 38.28 13.98
C ALA A 5 29.03 36.99 14.79
N THR A 6 28.59 35.78 14.41
CA THR A 6 29.02 35.04 13.19
C THR A 6 28.09 33.82 12.88
N ALA A 7 27.66 33.77 11.61
CA ALA A 7 27.18 32.71 10.68
C ALA A 7 26.83 31.23 11.08
N PRO A 8 26.04 30.53 10.22
CA PRO A 8 25.41 29.23 10.44
C PRO A 8 26.26 28.03 9.93
N THR A 9 25.83 26.80 10.24
CA THR A 9 25.99 25.52 9.47
C THR A 9 26.48 24.35 10.33
N THR A 10 25.68 23.30 10.41
CA THR A 10 26.10 21.88 10.37
C THR A 10 24.87 21.12 9.85
N LEU A 11 24.67 21.08 8.53
CA LEU A 11 25.11 20.06 7.56
C LEU A 11 24.67 18.62 7.91
N SER A 12 23.87 18.07 6.98
CA SER A 12 23.66 16.66 6.66
C SER A 12 23.11 15.76 7.76
N GLN A 13 21.78 15.63 7.76
CA GLN A 13 21.22 14.29 7.89
C GLN A 13 20.70 13.90 6.51
N GLU A 14 21.39 12.95 5.89
CA GLU A 14 20.98 12.31 4.64
C GLU A 14 19.49 11.92 4.72
N PRO A 15 18.75 11.92 3.59
CA PRO A 15 17.49 11.20 3.52
C PRO A 15 17.83 9.73 3.75
N ASN A 16 17.68 9.30 5.01
CA ASN A 16 17.97 7.95 5.40
C ASN A 16 17.15 7.06 4.48
N ALA A 17 17.88 6.23 3.75
CA ALA A 17 17.41 5.49 2.61
C ALA A 17 16.06 4.84 2.93
N MET A 18 15.21 4.82 1.91
CA MET A 18 14.00 4.01 1.86
C MET A 18 14.23 2.64 2.50
N ASP A 19 13.89 2.50 3.77
CA ASP A 19 13.68 1.22 4.40
C ASP A 19 12.24 0.82 4.12
N PHE A 20 11.98 0.54 2.83
CA PHE A 20 10.90 -0.35 2.46
C PHE A 20 11.39 -1.76 2.77
N THR A 21 11.50 -2.10 4.06
CA THR A 21 11.60 -3.49 4.47
C THR A 21 10.25 -4.13 4.17
N GLU A 22 10.21 -4.71 3.00
CA GLU A 22 9.35 -5.79 2.58
C GLU A 22 9.27 -6.85 3.70
N GLN A 23 8.28 -6.75 4.56
CA GLN A 23 7.83 -7.86 5.40
C GLN A 23 6.35 -8.08 5.16
N ALA A 24 6.09 -8.87 4.12
CA ALA A 24 4.87 -9.65 3.99
C ALA A 24 4.79 -10.62 5.18
N GLN A 25 4.28 -10.15 6.33
CA GLN A 25 3.80 -11.05 7.37
C GLN A 25 2.40 -11.52 6.98
N ALA A 26 2.40 -12.64 6.26
CA ALA A 26 1.28 -13.55 6.13
C ALA A 26 0.77 -13.89 7.54
N GLY A 27 -0.35 -13.29 7.92
CA GLY A 27 -1.02 -13.53 9.19
C GLY A 27 -2.44 -14.00 8.91
N GLU A 28 -2.57 -15.33 8.91
CA GLU A 28 -3.73 -16.18 9.21
C GLU A 28 -5.13 -15.69 8.82
N THR A 29 -5.74 -16.43 7.90
CA THR A 29 -7.17 -16.40 7.56
C THR A 29 -8.01 -16.87 8.74
N VAL A 30 -8.79 -15.98 9.35
CA VAL A 30 -9.93 -16.37 10.19
C VAL A 30 -11.17 -16.51 9.30
N PRO A 31 -11.77 -17.70 9.14
CA PRO A 31 -13.04 -17.83 8.45
C PRO A 31 -14.16 -17.52 9.45
N THR A 32 -14.73 -16.32 9.39
CA THR A 32 -16.02 -16.05 10.04
C THR A 32 -17.12 -16.29 9.03
N THR A 33 -17.72 -17.47 9.13
CA THR A 33 -18.96 -17.84 8.44
C THR A 33 -20.13 -17.22 9.20
N GLU A 34 -20.72 -16.12 8.73
CA GLU A 34 -22.11 -15.76 9.11
C GLU A 34 -22.87 -15.17 7.91
N GLN A 35 -24.07 -15.69 7.74
CA GLN A 35 -24.99 -15.45 6.65
C GLN A 35 -25.51 -14.01 6.66
N GLY A 36 -25.49 -13.32 5.51
CA GLY A 36 -26.32 -12.14 5.27
C GLY A 36 -25.75 -10.76 5.61
N GLN A 37 -24.45 -10.63 5.91
CA GLN A 37 -23.79 -9.32 6.00
C GLN A 37 -23.10 -8.95 4.67
N PRO A 38 -23.14 -7.66 4.27
CA PRO A 38 -22.40 -7.21 3.09
C PRO A 38 -20.94 -7.67 3.22
N PRO A 39 -20.27 -8.06 2.11
CA PRO A 39 -18.94 -8.66 2.18
C PRO A 39 -18.05 -7.78 3.04
N ILE A 40 -17.72 -8.26 4.24
CA ILE A 40 -16.88 -7.51 5.18
C ILE A 40 -15.48 -7.65 4.62
N VAL A 41 -15.12 -6.74 3.71
CA VAL A 41 -13.75 -6.64 3.21
C VAL A 41 -12.84 -6.44 4.42
N PRO A 42 -11.89 -7.37 4.68
CA PRO A 42 -10.99 -7.30 5.81
C PRO A 42 -10.32 -5.93 5.87
N PHE A 43 -10.06 -5.43 7.08
CA PHE A 43 -9.46 -4.09 7.25
C PHE A 43 -8.18 -3.91 6.43
N LYS A 44 -7.31 -4.93 6.39
CA LYS A 44 -6.08 -4.93 5.59
C LYS A 44 -6.36 -4.78 4.10
N GLU A 45 -7.31 -5.54 3.56
CA GLU A 45 -7.70 -5.46 2.14
C GLU A 45 -8.31 -4.09 1.82
N ARG A 46 -9.12 -3.53 2.72
CA ARG A 46 -9.69 -2.20 2.57
C ARG A 46 -8.62 -1.11 2.46
N VAL A 47 -7.62 -1.14 3.35
CA VAL A 47 -6.49 -0.20 3.30
C VAL A 47 -5.74 -0.33 1.99
N ILE A 48 -5.48 -1.56 1.52
CA ILE A 48 -4.79 -1.80 0.26
C ILE A 48 -5.62 -1.35 -0.94
N GLY A 49 -6.93 -1.57 -0.92
CA GLY A 49 -7.85 -1.09 -1.96
C GLY A 49 -7.85 0.44 -2.08
N VAL A 50 -7.89 1.16 -0.96
CA VAL A 50 -7.76 2.63 -0.93
C VAL A 50 -6.40 3.06 -1.48
N ALA A 51 -5.31 2.43 -1.04
CA ALA A 51 -3.97 2.76 -1.52
C ALA A 51 -3.81 2.55 -3.03
N LYS A 52 -4.30 1.43 -3.57
CA LYS A 52 -4.30 1.13 -5.00
C LYS A 52 -5.16 2.13 -5.79
N LYS A 53 -6.36 2.45 -5.31
CA LYS A 53 -7.24 3.45 -5.92
C LYS A 53 -6.58 4.83 -6.00
N THR A 54 -6.01 5.29 -4.89
CA THR A 54 -5.32 6.59 -4.81
C THR A 54 -4.09 6.61 -5.71
N ARG A 55 -3.24 5.58 -5.64
CA ARG A 55 -2.03 5.48 -6.47
C ARG A 55 -2.36 5.40 -7.95
N GLY A 56 -3.37 4.62 -8.33
CA GLY A 56 -3.85 4.54 -9.71
C GLY A 56 -4.37 5.87 -10.24
N THR A 57 -5.07 6.63 -9.40
CA THR A 57 -5.54 7.98 -9.75
C THR A 57 -4.39 8.97 -9.93
N LEU A 58 -3.44 9.01 -8.97
CA LEU A 58 -2.30 9.92 -9.01
C LEU A 58 -1.33 9.62 -10.17
N LEU A 59 -1.16 8.34 -10.51
CA LEU A 59 -0.26 7.90 -11.58
C LEU A 59 -0.95 7.78 -12.94
N ALA A 60 -2.22 8.17 -13.08
CA ALA A 60 -3.03 7.98 -14.28
C ALA A 60 -3.02 6.53 -14.81
N LYS A 61 -3.03 5.54 -13.89
CA LYS A 61 -3.08 4.10 -14.19
C LYS A 61 -4.49 3.58 -13.89
N PRO A 62 -5.39 3.49 -14.90
CA PRO A 62 -6.78 3.11 -14.70
C PRO A 62 -6.92 1.68 -14.17
N GLU A 63 -6.12 0.73 -14.67
CA GLU A 63 -6.13 -0.67 -14.22
C GLU A 63 -5.85 -0.81 -12.72
N LEU A 64 -4.90 -0.02 -12.19
CA LEU A 64 -4.56 -0.02 -10.78
C LEU A 64 -5.66 0.58 -9.92
N LYS A 65 -6.33 1.62 -10.44
CA LYS A 65 -7.48 2.23 -9.79
C LYS A 65 -8.64 1.25 -9.70
N GLU A 66 -9.01 0.65 -10.83
CA GLU A 66 -10.10 -0.33 -10.94
C GLU A 66 -9.85 -1.55 -10.07
N HIS A 67 -8.62 -2.05 -10.02
CA HIS A 67 -8.27 -3.14 -9.11
C HIS A 67 -8.42 -2.74 -7.64
N GLY A 68 -8.05 -1.50 -7.28
CA GLY A 68 -8.29 -0.99 -5.94
C GLY A 68 -9.78 -0.95 -5.59
N GLU A 69 -10.62 -0.56 -6.55
CA GLU A 69 -12.08 -0.52 -6.40
C GLU A 69 -12.68 -1.93 -6.24
N LYS A 70 -12.22 -2.91 -7.04
CA LYS A 70 -12.65 -4.31 -6.90
C LYS A 70 -12.30 -4.91 -5.54
N ILE A 71 -11.13 -4.58 -4.98
CA ILE A 71 -10.79 -4.99 -3.60
C ILE A 71 -11.75 -4.37 -2.59
N LEU A 72 -12.11 -3.09 -2.75
CA LEU A 72 -13.05 -2.42 -1.85
C LEU A 72 -14.48 -2.98 -1.95
N GLN A 73 -14.83 -3.57 -3.10
CA GLN A 73 -16.10 -4.26 -3.32
C GLN A 73 -16.08 -5.74 -2.89
N GLY A 74 -14.91 -6.29 -2.56
CA GLY A 74 -14.73 -7.71 -2.26
C GLY A 74 -14.79 -8.61 -3.50
N GLU A 75 -14.64 -8.03 -4.70
CA GLU A 75 -14.63 -8.74 -5.99
C GLU A 75 -13.23 -9.21 -6.40
N ALA A 76 -12.18 -8.72 -5.73
CA ALA A 76 -10.80 -9.11 -5.93
C ALA A 76 -10.04 -9.11 -4.60
N SER A 77 -9.02 -9.96 -4.48
CA SER A 77 -8.06 -9.93 -3.39
C SER A 77 -6.75 -9.27 -3.83
N VAL A 78 -5.89 -9.01 -2.86
CA VAL A 78 -4.59 -8.36 -3.09
C VAL A 78 -3.68 -9.20 -4.00
N HIS A 79 -3.84 -10.51 -3.97
CA HIS A 79 -2.98 -11.50 -4.65
C HIS A 79 -3.33 -11.74 -6.13
N ASP A 80 -4.49 -11.27 -6.60
CA ASP A 80 -4.97 -11.58 -7.96
C ASP A 80 -4.13 -10.97 -9.09
N ILE A 81 -3.21 -10.05 -8.79
CA ILE A 81 -2.30 -9.44 -9.78
C ILE A 81 -1.00 -10.24 -9.96
N HIS A 82 -0.76 -11.27 -9.14
CA HIS A 82 0.51 -12.01 -9.17
C HIS A 82 0.30 -13.53 -9.27
N GLU A 83 -0.39 -13.96 -10.33
CA GLU A 83 -0.10 -15.28 -10.89
C GLU A 83 1.12 -15.13 -11.82
N PRO A 84 2.34 -15.55 -11.42
CA PRO A 84 3.44 -15.63 -12.36
C PRO A 84 3.06 -16.63 -13.45
N PRO A 85 3.37 -16.38 -14.74
CA PRO A 85 3.13 -17.38 -15.77
C PRO A 85 3.83 -18.67 -15.34
N ALA A 86 3.08 -19.76 -15.33
CA ALA A 86 3.61 -21.10 -15.08
C ALA A 86 4.91 -21.24 -15.87
N ARG A 87 6.03 -21.43 -15.17
CA ARG A 87 7.29 -21.79 -15.81
C ARG A 87 7.05 -23.14 -16.48
N THR A 88 6.76 -23.13 -17.77
CA THR A 88 6.82 -24.31 -18.61
C THR A 88 8.27 -24.78 -18.61
N GLU A 89 8.51 -25.95 -18.02
CA GLU A 89 9.78 -26.69 -18.08
C GLU A 89 10.09 -27.17 -19.49
#